data_AF-A0A6A5A808-F1
#
_entry.id   AF-A0A6A5A808-F1
#
_cell.length_a   1.000
_cell.length_b   1.000
_cell.length_c   1.000
_cell.angle_alpha   90.00
_cell.angle_beta   90.00
_cell.angle_gamma   90.00
#
_symmetry.space_group_name_H-M   'P 1'
#
loop_
_entity.id
_entity.type
_entity.pdbx_description
1 polymer ?
#
loop_
_entity_poly.entity_id
_entity_poly.type
_entity_poly.pdbx_seq_one_letter_code
_entity_poly.pdbx_strand_id
1 'polypeptide(L)'
;MKLELPKSMKRLHNVFNVDRLKKCPGQTDRFTNRPIPKAIPMLLDDSGHEVFIVEELLKQREFNRKKEYLVRWHGLPKYEATWELERDIKHVSHFKRLVQYLRAKIQAAKSITGGECSDVTSMAS
;
A
#
# COMPACT_ATOMS: atom_id res chain seq x y z
N MET A 1 -18.11 11.66 -30.68
CA MET A 1 -16.97 12.60 -30.59
C MET A 1 -15.73 11.81 -30.21
N LYS A 2 -14.57 12.10 -30.81
CA LYS A 2 -13.29 11.49 -30.46
C LYS A 2 -12.51 12.47 -29.57
N LEU A 3 -12.06 12.00 -28.42
CA LEU A 3 -11.28 12.79 -27.45
C LEU A 3 -9.85 12.27 -27.41
N GLU A 4 -8.89 13.13 -27.11
CA GLU A 4 -7.54 12.68 -26.78
C GLU A 4 -7.48 12.35 -25.29
N LEU A 5 -7.40 11.06 -24.96
CA LEU A 5 -7.38 10.59 -23.56
C LEU A 5 -5.95 10.53 -23.01
N PRO A 6 -5.74 10.84 -21.71
CA PRO A 6 -4.45 10.67 -21.06
C PRO A 6 -3.89 9.25 -21.20
N LYS A 7 -2.56 9.11 -21.23
CA LYS A 7 -1.87 7.81 -21.33
C LYS A 7 -2.21 6.83 -20.19
N SER A 8 -2.63 7.34 -19.03
CA SER A 8 -3.12 6.54 -17.91
C SER A 8 -4.49 5.89 -18.17
N MET A 9 -5.26 6.40 -19.14
CA MET A 9 -6.61 5.94 -19.51
C MET A 9 -6.64 5.15 -20.83
N LYS A 10 -5.53 4.50 -21.22
CA LYS A 10 -5.41 3.70 -22.46
C LYS A 10 -6.43 2.56 -22.58
N ARG A 11 -7.02 2.11 -21.47
CA ARG A 11 -8.03 1.04 -21.45
C ARG A 11 -9.44 1.51 -21.84
N LEU A 12 -9.67 2.83 -21.93
CA LEU A 12 -10.95 3.41 -22.31
C LEU A 12 -10.96 3.76 -23.79
N HIS A 13 -12.08 3.51 -24.46
CA HIS A 13 -12.26 3.96 -25.83
C HIS A 13 -12.30 5.48 -25.88
N ASN A 14 -11.56 6.05 -26.81
CA ASN A 14 -11.47 7.49 -26.99
C ASN A 14 -12.66 8.09 -27.77
N VAL A 15 -13.65 7.28 -28.12
CA VAL A 15 -14.87 7.69 -28.82
C VAL A 15 -16.05 7.58 -27.87
N PHE A 16 -16.69 8.71 -27.58
CA PHE A 16 -17.86 8.79 -26.71
C PHE A 16 -19.09 9.28 -27.49
N ASN A 17 -20.26 8.75 -27.13
CA ASN A 17 -21.55 9.23 -27.62
C ASN A 17 -21.97 10.47 -26.81
N VAL A 18 -22.01 11.63 -27.49
CA VAL A 18 -22.27 12.94 -26.87
C VAL A 18 -23.69 13.02 -26.32
N ASP A 19 -24.65 12.41 -26.99
CA ASP A 19 -26.07 12.45 -26.59
C ASP A 19 -26.32 11.67 -25.29
N ARG A 20 -25.42 10.73 -24.96
CA ARG A 20 -25.45 9.98 -23.70
C ARG A 20 -24.71 10.68 -22.56
N LEU A 21 -23.95 11.74 -22.85
CA LEU A 21 -23.26 12.50 -21.81
C LEU A 21 -24.27 13.36 -21.06
N LYS A 22 -24.51 13.03 -19.80
CA LYS A 22 -25.28 13.88 -18.89
C LYS A 22 -24.32 14.87 -18.25
N LYS A 23 -24.70 16.15 -18.21
CA LYS A 23 -23.98 17.16 -17.43
C LYS A 23 -23.94 16.67 -15.98
N CYS A 24 -22.73 16.46 -15.46
CA CYS A 24 -22.57 16.19 -14.04
C CYS A 24 -23.16 17.40 -13.30
N PRO A 25 -24.18 17.22 -12.43
CA PRO A 25 -24.63 18.32 -11.59
C PRO A 25 -23.41 18.77 -10.79
N GLY A 26 -23.05 20.06 -10.91
CA GLY A 26 -21.79 20.61 -10.41
C GLY A 26 -21.53 20.19 -8.96
N GLN A 27 -20.25 20.13 -8.58
CA GLN A 27 -19.70 19.68 -7.28
C GLN A 27 -20.76 19.61 -6.15
N THR A 28 -21.58 18.56 -6.14
CA THR A 28 -22.60 18.42 -5.09
C THR A 28 -21.88 18.15 -3.78
N ASP A 29 -22.51 18.41 -2.63
CA ASP A 29 -21.86 18.22 -1.33
C ASP A 29 -21.38 16.77 -1.09
N ARG A 30 -21.94 15.85 -1.89
CA ARG A 30 -21.54 14.44 -2.03
C ARG A 30 -20.11 14.26 -2.58
N PHE A 31 -19.54 15.24 -3.28
CA PHE A 31 -18.21 15.21 -3.90
C PHE A 31 -17.25 16.27 -3.35
N THR A 32 -17.74 17.37 -2.77
CA THR A 32 -16.92 18.41 -2.10
C THR A 32 -16.15 17.85 -0.91
N ASN A 33 -16.81 17.04 -0.08
CA ASN A 33 -16.25 16.47 1.15
C ASN A 33 -15.56 15.12 0.91
N ARG A 34 -15.57 14.61 -0.33
CA ARG A 34 -14.72 13.47 -0.63
C ARG A 34 -13.29 13.97 -0.49
N PRO A 35 -12.42 13.28 0.27
CA PRO A 35 -11.00 13.49 0.12
C PRO A 35 -10.71 13.26 -1.35
N ILE A 36 -10.33 14.32 -2.08
CA ILE A 36 -9.69 14.14 -3.37
C ILE A 36 -8.51 13.23 -3.04
N PRO A 37 -8.43 12.01 -3.61
CA PRO A 37 -7.27 11.17 -3.41
C PRO A 37 -6.10 12.08 -3.77
N LYS A 38 -5.29 12.45 -2.77
CA LYS A 38 -4.11 13.26 -3.03
C LYS A 38 -3.38 12.46 -4.08
N ALA A 39 -3.28 13.01 -5.29
CA ALA A 39 -2.55 12.36 -6.35
C ALA A 39 -1.20 12.06 -5.71
N ILE A 40 -0.90 10.76 -5.54
CA ILE A 40 0.41 10.36 -5.04
C ILE A 40 1.37 11.09 -5.95
N PRO A 41 2.37 11.82 -5.42
CA PRO A 41 3.42 12.37 -6.26
C PRO A 41 4.00 11.19 -7.06
N MET A 42 3.56 11.03 -8.30
CA MET A 42 4.04 9.98 -9.19
C MET A 42 5.46 10.40 -9.51
N LEU A 43 6.43 9.72 -8.90
CA LEU A 43 7.79 9.78 -9.40
C LEU A 43 7.78 9.02 -10.71
N LEU A 44 8.12 9.68 -11.80
CA LEU A 44 8.38 9.02 -13.05
C LEU A 44 9.89 8.76 -13.11
N ASP A 45 10.29 7.55 -13.48
CA ASP A 45 11.68 7.33 -13.89
C ASP A 45 11.98 8.02 -15.22
N ASP A 46 13.24 7.97 -15.66
CA ASP A 46 13.68 8.55 -16.94
C ASP A 46 12.96 7.93 -18.16
N SER A 47 12.27 6.79 -17.98
CA SER A 47 11.47 6.09 -19.00
C SER A 47 9.99 6.47 -18.94
N GLY A 48 9.57 7.30 -17.99
CA GLY A 48 8.17 7.69 -17.79
C GLY A 48 7.33 6.61 -17.10
N HIS A 49 7.94 5.66 -16.40
CA HIS A 49 7.25 4.66 -15.58
C HIS A 49 7.04 5.16 -14.15
N GLU A 50 5.89 4.83 -13.58
CA GLU A 50 5.56 5.15 -12.20
C GLU A 50 6.45 4.39 -11.22
N VAL A 51 7.17 5.13 -10.38
CA VAL A 51 8.02 4.63 -9.30
C VAL A 51 7.43 5.08 -7.97
N PHE A 52 7.38 4.14 -7.02
CA PHE A 52 6.92 4.42 -5.66
C PHE A 52 8.06 4.20 -4.67
N ILE A 53 8.20 5.11 -3.71
CA ILE A 53 9.17 4.98 -2.64
C ILE A 53 8.55 4.14 -1.52
N VAL A 54 9.23 3.06 -1.16
CA VAL A 54 8.88 2.23 0.00
C VAL A 54 9.30 2.96 1.28
N GLU A 55 8.35 3.23 2.17
CA GLU A 55 8.61 3.92 3.44
C GLU A 55 8.88 2.94 4.59
N GLU A 56 8.02 1.93 4.75
CA GLU A 56 8.12 0.94 5.84
C GLU A 56 7.52 -0.40 5.39
N LEU A 57 8.09 -1.52 5.84
CA LEU A 57 7.42 -2.83 5.77
C LEU A 57 6.66 -3.08 7.08
N LEU A 58 5.34 -3.20 6.99
CA LEU A 58 4.47 -3.30 8.15
C LEU A 58 4.30 -4.74 8.65
N LYS A 59 4.18 -5.69 7.71
CA LYS A 59 3.96 -7.12 7.98
C LYS A 59 4.62 -7.95 6.89
N GLN A 60 4.81 -9.24 7.18
CA GLN A 60 5.25 -10.25 6.24
C GLN A 60 4.25 -11.42 6.30
N ARG A 61 3.97 -12.05 5.15
CA ARG A 61 3.22 -13.31 5.08
C ARG A 61 3.79 -14.22 4.02
N GLU A 62 3.35 -15.47 4.04
CA GLU A 62 3.55 -16.40 2.95
C GLU A 62 2.17 -16.70 2.33
N PHE A 63 2.04 -16.43 1.03
CA PHE A 63 0.82 -16.66 0.26
C PHE A 63 1.17 -17.44 -1.01
N ASN A 64 0.53 -18.59 -1.23
CA ASN A 64 0.82 -19.47 -2.37
C ASN A 64 2.33 -19.81 -2.51
N ARG A 65 3.00 -20.14 -1.40
CA ARG A 65 4.45 -20.42 -1.32
C ARG A 65 5.34 -19.25 -1.78
N LYS A 66 4.79 -18.03 -1.83
CA LYS A 66 5.50 -16.80 -2.18
C LYS A 66 5.51 -15.88 -0.97
N LYS A 67 6.65 -15.23 -0.78
CA LYS A 67 6.84 -14.27 0.30
C LYS A 67 6.30 -12.91 -0.12
N GLU A 68 5.42 -12.37 0.71
CA GLU A 68 4.83 -11.05 0.51
C GLU A 68 5.08 -10.17 1.73
N TYR A 69 5.23 -8.87 1.47
CA TYR A 69 5.35 -7.85 2.50
C TYR A 69 4.24 -6.83 2.34
N LEU A 70 3.67 -6.38 3.47
CA LEU A 70 2.72 -5.28 3.48
C LEU A 70 3.51 -3.97 3.50
N VAL A 71 3.46 -3.23 2.39
CA VAL A 71 4.28 -2.05 2.13
C VAL A 71 3.51 -0.78 2.49
N ARG A 72 4.08 0.06 3.36
CA ARG A 72 3.68 1.46 3.50
C ARG A 72 4.44 2.29 2.46
N TRP A 73 3.68 2.96 1.59
CA TRP A 73 4.22 3.84 0.57
C TRP A 73 4.47 5.25 1.11
N HIS A 74 5.56 5.86 0.66
CA HIS A 74 5.91 7.21 1.08
C HIS A 74 4.82 8.22 0.70
N GLY A 75 4.39 9.03 1.67
CA GLY A 75 3.37 10.05 1.47
C GLY A 75 1.93 9.51 1.43
N LEU A 76 1.74 8.19 1.61
CA LEU A 76 0.43 7.56 1.74
C LEU A 76 0.13 7.14 3.18
N PRO A 77 -1.13 7.25 3.62
CA PRO A 77 -1.54 6.77 4.93
C PRO A 77 -1.48 5.23 5.00
N LYS A 78 -1.35 4.70 6.21
CA LYS A 78 -1.17 3.25 6.45
C LYS A 78 -2.29 2.37 5.88
N TYR A 79 -3.50 2.89 5.72
CA TYR A 79 -4.63 2.14 5.16
C TYR A 79 -4.53 1.93 3.64
N GLU A 80 -3.66 2.67 2.95
CA GLU A 80 -3.31 2.48 1.52
C GLU A 80 -2.16 1.47 1.34
N ALA A 81 -1.75 0.77 2.40
CA ALA A 81 -0.67 -0.22 2.30
C ALA A 81 -1.10 -1.44 1.48
N THR A 82 -0.22 -1.90 0.60
CA THR A 82 -0.48 -3.03 -0.32
C THR A 82 0.43 -4.22 -0.04
N TRP A 83 -0.02 -5.42 -0.38
CA TRP A 83 0.79 -6.64 -0.30
C TRP A 83 1.61 -6.79 -1.58
N GLU A 84 2.93 -6.61 -1.46
CA GLU A 84 3.86 -6.72 -2.58
C GLU A 84 4.72 -7.98 -2.46
N LEU A 85 4.99 -8.63 -3.60
CA LEU A 85 5.85 -9.80 -3.65
C LEU A 85 7.31 -9.40 -3.40
N GLU A 86 8.05 -10.22 -2.66
CA GLU A 86 9.47 -9.96 -2.38
C GLU A 86 10.29 -9.73 -3.65
N ARG A 87 10.03 -10.52 -4.70
CA ARG A 87 10.72 -10.39 -5.99
C ARG A 87 10.53 -9.01 -6.66
N ASP A 88 9.42 -8.34 -6.37
CA ASP A 88 9.02 -7.08 -6.99
C ASP A 88 9.54 -5.88 -6.20
N ILE A 89 9.95 -6.05 -4.94
CA ILE A 89 10.46 -4.95 -4.08
C ILE A 89 11.89 -5.14 -3.58
N LYS A 90 12.49 -6.32 -3.76
CA LYS A 90 13.86 -6.62 -3.28
C LYS A 90 14.94 -5.76 -3.90
N HIS A 91 14.67 -5.13 -5.04
CA HIS A 91 15.61 -4.27 -5.77
C HIS A 91 15.68 -2.84 -5.19
N VAL A 92 14.79 -2.50 -4.24
CA VAL A 92 14.86 -1.23 -3.52
C VAL A 92 16.17 -1.15 -2.74
N SER A 93 16.92 -0.06 -2.92
CA SER A 93 18.29 0.12 -2.41
C SER A 93 18.45 -0.18 -0.92
N HIS A 94 17.45 0.16 -0.11
CA HIS A 94 17.44 0.00 1.34
C HIS A 94 16.55 -1.17 1.83
N PHE A 95 16.19 -2.11 0.95
CA PHE A 95 15.33 -3.26 1.27
C PHE A 95 15.83 -4.07 2.48
N LYS A 96 17.16 -4.31 2.56
CA LYS A 96 17.77 -5.04 3.69
C LYS A 96 17.48 -4.37 5.04
N ARG A 97 17.57 -3.04 5.10
CA ARG A 97 17.30 -2.25 6.31
C ARG A 97 15.83 -2.35 6.70
N LEU A 98 14.92 -2.28 5.72
CA LEU A 98 13.49 -2.42 5.96
C LEU A 98 13.13 -3.80 6.55
N VAL A 99 13.72 -4.87 6.01
CA VAL A 99 13.51 -6.24 6.51
C VAL A 99 14.05 -6.40 7.94
N GLN A 100 15.23 -5.85 8.24
CA GLN A 100 15.79 -5.87 9.59
C GLN A 100 14.88 -5.15 10.59
N TYR A 101 14.39 -3.97 10.23
CA TYR A 101 13.45 -3.20 11.05
C TYR A 101 12.16 -3.97 11.33
N LEU A 102 11.56 -4.60 10.31
CA LEU A 102 10.37 -5.43 10.48
C LEU A 102 10.62 -6.62 11.44
N ARG A 103 11.78 -7.29 11.31
CA ARG A 103 12.16 -8.39 12.21
C ARG A 103 12.28 -7.93 13.66
N ALA A 104 12.93 -6.80 13.91
CA ALA A 104 13.07 -6.23 15.24
C ALA A 104 11.68 -5.89 15.84
N LYS A 105 10.78 -5.32 15.05
CA LYS A 105 9.41 -4.98 15.45
C LYS A 105 8.58 -6.23 15.81
N ILE A 106 8.71 -7.32 15.04
CA ILE A 106 8.07 -8.60 15.34
C ILE A 106 8.61 -9.20 16.64
N GLN A 107 9.94 -9.15 16.85
CA GLN A 107 10.55 -9.68 18.07
C GLN A 107 10.14 -8.88 19.31
N ALA A 108 10.12 -7.55 19.23
CA ALA A 108 9.68 -6.67 20.31
C ALA A 108 8.20 -6.90 20.66
N ALA A 109 7.33 -7.12 19.68
CA ALA A 109 5.93 -7.47 19.91
C ALA A 109 5.80 -8.83 20.62
N LYS A 110 6.62 -9.81 20.24
CA LYS A 110 6.60 -11.16 20.83
C LYS A 110 7.04 -11.17 22.30
N SER A 111 8.02 -10.35 22.69
CA SER A 111 8.45 -10.24 24.09
C SER A 111 7.40 -9.63 25.01
N ILE A 112 6.50 -8.80 24.50
CA ILE A 112 5.43 -8.16 25.30
C ILE A 112 4.30 -9.14 25.60
N THR A 113 3.99 -10.05 24.67
CA THR A 113 2.89 -11.03 24.82
C THR A 113 3.31 -12.34 25.49
N GLY A 114 4.61 -12.57 25.71
CA GLY A 114 5.14 -13.86 26.20
C GLY A 114 5.38 -13.94 27.71
N GLY A 115 4.94 -12.94 28.48
CA GLY A 115 5.18 -12.86 29.92
C GLY A 115 3.90 -12.97 30.74
N GLU A 116 3.22 -14.12 30.73
CA GLU A 116 2.26 -14.45 31.79
C GLU A 116 1.99 -15.96 31.94
N CYS A 117 2.10 -16.41 33.20
CA CYS A 117 1.69 -17.68 33.82
C CYS A 117 2.72 -18.83 33.95
N SER A 118 3.56 -18.72 34.97
CA SER A 118 3.94 -19.87 35.80
C SER A 118 4.10 -19.42 37.25
N ASP A 119 3.03 -19.53 38.04
CA ASP A 119 3.15 -19.72 39.49
C ASP A 119 1.83 -20.24 40.07
N VAL A 120 1.76 -21.54 40.32
CA VAL A 120 1.09 -22.06 41.52
C VAL A 120 1.97 -23.18 42.09
N THR A 121 2.75 -22.80 43.10
CA THR A 121 3.34 -23.71 44.07
C THR A 121 2.21 -24.32 44.91
N SER A 122 2.19 -25.65 45.08
CA SER A 122 1.62 -26.25 46.29
C SER A 122 2.27 -27.60 46.57
N MET A 123 3.30 -27.55 47.40
CA MET A 123 3.85 -28.68 48.13
C MET A 123 3.21 -28.60 49.52
N ALA A 124 2.38 -29.57 49.87
CA ALA A 124 1.96 -29.78 51.25
C ALA A 124 1.96 -31.28 51.51
N SER A 125 2.74 -31.62 52.54
CA SER A 125 3.06 -32.94 53.06
C SER A 125 1.90 -33.64 53.76
#